data_AF-A0A517ZUD0-F1
#
_entry.id   AF-A0A517ZUD0-F1
#
_cell.length_a   1.000
_cell.length_b   1.000
_cell.length_c   1.000
_cell.angle_alpha   90.00
_cell.angle_beta   90.00
_cell.angle_gamma   90.00
#
_symmetry.space_group_name_H-M   'P 1'
#
loop_
_entity.id
_entity.type
_entity.pdbx_description
1 polymer ?
#
loop_
_entity_poly.entity_id
_entity_poly.type
_entity_poly.pdbx_seq_one_letter_code
_entity_poly.pdbx_strand_id
1 'polypeptide(L)'
;MRICLLISILIGELAVGAIARAEERIPDVATPFPYGRSPIDYEDESSTDPIAQLGKKLDARQVRLKHEPSRGYLRSLLRALDIPVESQVLVYSKTSLNRKLISPKTPRAIYFNDQTYVSWTPGSTALEISTVDPQKGGMFYTLPQSPEQPAKFVRATNCLTCHVTTNTLQVPGHLARSFFTDHRGEPLNGRSLINHDSPLNKRWGGWYVTGDHGDQPHMGNVIGADAAREFRIAPLLHGNVNDLSSFFNVQPYLTPHSDIVALMVMEHQTYLQNLLTRLNYETRLERESTVEEFLLRYLFFIDEPPLTEEVFGDSGFTGAFEFYGPEDSHGRSLRQFDLETRLFKYRLSYQIYTPAFQQLPAAAKARLYKRIWNVLSGEEPGQDFQKIPLAERKAILEILRDTVPDLPAYFR
;
A
#
# COMPACT_ATOMS: atom_id res chain seq x y z
N MET A 1 -30.87 -41.78 -57.52
CA MET A 1 -30.76 -40.47 -58.22
C MET A 1 -31.42 -39.40 -57.36
N ARG A 2 -30.63 -38.70 -56.53
CA ARG A 2 -30.85 -37.32 -56.07
C ARG A 2 -29.69 -36.93 -55.16
N ILE A 3 -28.84 -36.09 -55.72
CA ILE A 3 -27.70 -35.39 -55.13
C ILE A 3 -28.25 -34.28 -54.23
N CYS A 4 -27.70 -34.11 -53.03
CA CYS A 4 -27.79 -32.83 -52.30
C CYS A 4 -26.42 -32.51 -51.71
N LEU A 5 -25.90 -31.36 -52.15
CA LEU A 5 -24.62 -30.75 -51.77
C LEU A 5 -24.54 -30.45 -50.28
N LEU A 6 -23.40 -30.80 -49.67
CA LEU A 6 -22.93 -30.24 -48.41
C LEU A 6 -22.32 -28.86 -48.69
N ILE A 7 -22.95 -27.80 -48.17
CA ILE A 7 -22.37 -26.46 -48.11
C ILE A 7 -21.59 -26.38 -46.79
N SER A 8 -20.26 -26.32 -46.91
CA SER A 8 -19.34 -26.04 -45.81
C SER A 8 -19.41 -24.55 -45.46
N ILE A 9 -19.88 -24.23 -44.25
CA ILE A 9 -19.72 -22.89 -43.66
C ILE A 9 -18.48 -22.96 -42.77
N LEU A 10 -17.38 -22.34 -43.23
CA LEU A 10 -16.25 -21.99 -42.37
C LEU A 10 -16.71 -20.87 -41.44
N ILE A 11 -16.86 -21.16 -40.15
CA ILE A 11 -16.90 -20.14 -39.11
C ILE A 11 -15.46 -20.03 -38.60
N GLY A 12 -14.83 -18.89 -38.88
CA GLY A 12 -13.51 -18.56 -38.35
C GLY A 12 -13.57 -18.43 -36.82
N GLU A 13 -12.73 -19.20 -36.15
CA GLU A 13 -12.46 -19.03 -34.72
C GLU A 13 -11.75 -17.68 -34.51
N LEU A 14 -12.50 -16.68 -34.07
CA LEU A 14 -11.93 -15.53 -33.38
C LEU A 14 -11.32 -16.06 -32.07
N ALA A 15 -9.99 -16.10 -32.03
CA ALA A 15 -9.23 -16.37 -30.83
C ALA A 15 -9.52 -15.28 -29.78
N VAL A 16 -10.54 -15.51 -28.95
CA VAL A 16 -10.71 -14.79 -27.69
C VAL A 16 -9.58 -15.28 -26.79
N GLY A 17 -8.52 -14.47 -26.69
CA GLY A 17 -7.39 -14.74 -25.83
C GLY A 17 -7.86 -15.07 -24.42
N ALA A 18 -7.57 -16.28 -23.96
CA ALA A 18 -7.77 -16.67 -22.59
C ALA A 18 -6.84 -15.81 -21.70
N ILE A 19 -7.39 -14.76 -21.10
CA ILE A 19 -6.73 -14.13 -19.95
C ILE A 19 -6.77 -15.19 -18.84
N ALA A 20 -5.68 -15.92 -18.69
CA ALA A 20 -5.49 -16.83 -17.57
C ALA A 20 -5.78 -16.03 -16.29
N ARG A 21 -6.74 -16.51 -15.49
CA ARG A 21 -6.94 -15.99 -14.14
C ARG A 21 -5.64 -16.25 -13.39
N ALA A 22 -4.81 -15.23 -13.20
CA ALA A 22 -3.78 -15.29 -12.19
C ALA A 22 -4.51 -15.51 -10.86
N GLU A 23 -4.49 -16.73 -10.33
CA GLU A 23 -4.88 -16.97 -8.95
C GLU A 23 -3.96 -16.13 -8.07
N GLU A 24 -4.55 -15.33 -7.16
CA GLU A 24 -3.81 -14.57 -6.17
C GLU A 24 -2.91 -15.54 -5.40
N ARG A 25 -1.59 -15.43 -5.59
CA ARG A 25 -0.60 -16.25 -4.89
C ARG A 25 -0.46 -15.73 -3.46
N ILE A 26 -1.20 -16.32 -2.54
CA ILE A 26 -1.11 -15.99 -1.11
C ILE A 26 -0.17 -17.00 -0.44
N PRO A 27 0.82 -16.56 0.36
CA PRO A 27 1.67 -17.47 1.11
C PRO A 27 0.85 -18.37 2.05
N ASP A 28 1.25 -19.63 2.18
CA ASP A 28 0.69 -20.49 3.22
C ASP A 28 1.21 -20.01 4.58
N VAL A 29 0.28 -19.49 5.38
CA VAL A 29 0.55 -18.97 6.72
C VAL A 29 -0.17 -19.78 7.78
N ALA A 30 -0.61 -21.01 7.51
CA ALA A 30 -1.48 -21.80 8.40
C ALA A 30 -0.95 -21.92 9.84
N THR A 31 0.37 -21.98 10.04
CA THR A 31 0.97 -22.05 11.38
C THR A 31 0.95 -20.67 12.06
N PRO A 32 0.18 -20.49 13.15
CA PRO A 32 0.11 -19.22 13.87
C PRO A 32 1.43 -18.95 14.62
N PHE A 33 1.59 -17.69 15.04
CA PHE A 33 2.68 -17.28 15.90
C PHE A 33 2.31 -17.34 17.39
N PRO A 34 3.29 -17.62 18.28
CA PRO A 34 3.10 -17.48 19.72
C PRO A 34 3.06 -15.99 20.12
N TYR A 35 1.92 -15.35 19.90
CA TYR A 35 1.70 -13.94 20.25
C TYR A 35 1.97 -13.66 21.74
N GLY A 36 2.57 -12.50 22.02
CA GLY A 36 2.86 -12.05 23.39
C GLY A 36 3.99 -12.81 24.09
N ARG A 37 4.89 -13.45 23.32
CA ARG A 37 6.04 -14.18 23.87
C ARG A 37 7.32 -13.82 23.14
N SER A 38 8.41 -13.78 23.90
CA SER A 38 9.76 -13.73 23.34
C SER A 38 9.97 -14.86 22.33
N PRO A 39 10.68 -14.62 21.21
CA PRO A 39 11.36 -13.37 20.85
C PRO A 39 10.47 -12.33 20.16
N ILE A 40 9.20 -12.59 19.86
CA ILE A 40 8.31 -11.71 19.08
C ILE A 40 7.21 -11.07 19.95
N ASP A 41 7.60 -10.63 21.15
CA ASP A 41 6.66 -10.09 22.12
C ASP A 41 6.08 -8.75 21.64
N TYR A 42 4.86 -8.80 21.11
CA TYR A 42 4.13 -7.62 20.68
C TYR A 42 3.64 -6.81 21.88
N GLU A 43 3.32 -7.42 23.02
CA GLU A 43 2.70 -6.73 24.15
C GLU A 43 3.68 -5.82 24.91
N ASP A 44 4.97 -6.13 24.85
CA ASP A 44 6.02 -5.26 25.35
C ASP A 44 5.83 -3.81 24.85
N GLU A 45 5.86 -2.87 25.79
CA GLU A 45 5.64 -1.44 25.57
C GLU A 45 6.82 -0.76 24.87
N SER A 46 8.01 -1.36 24.89
CA SER A 46 9.17 -0.83 24.21
C SER A 46 8.92 -0.76 22.70
N SER A 47 9.18 0.38 22.09
CA SER A 47 9.04 0.52 20.65
C SER A 47 9.99 1.57 20.11
N THR A 48 10.41 1.37 18.87
CA THR A 48 11.30 2.25 18.13
C THR A 48 10.63 2.85 16.89
N ASP A 49 9.34 2.62 16.71
CA ASP A 49 8.56 3.21 15.63
C ASP A 49 8.53 4.77 15.70
N PRO A 50 8.23 5.44 14.57
CA PRO A 50 8.15 6.90 14.50
C PRO A 50 7.23 7.56 15.55
N ILE A 51 6.09 6.94 15.91
CA ILE A 51 5.15 7.49 16.88
C ILE A 51 5.68 7.36 18.30
N ALA A 52 6.28 6.23 18.67
CA ALA A 52 6.96 6.07 19.95
C ALA A 52 8.12 7.07 20.11
N GLN A 53 8.90 7.30 19.05
CA GLN A 53 9.97 8.30 19.06
C GLN A 53 9.42 9.73 19.20
N LEU A 54 8.38 10.09 18.44
CA LEU A 54 7.75 11.40 18.54
C LEU A 54 7.10 11.60 19.92
N GLY A 55 6.48 10.56 20.49
CA GLY A 55 5.93 10.58 21.85
C GLY A 55 6.97 10.97 22.90
N LYS A 56 8.16 10.34 22.87
CA LYS A 56 9.27 10.70 23.75
C LYS A 56 9.68 12.17 23.60
N LYS A 57 9.73 12.69 22.37
CA LYS A 57 10.03 14.11 22.10
C LYS A 57 8.94 15.05 22.62
N LEU A 58 7.67 14.66 22.56
CA LEU A 58 6.55 15.42 23.13
C LEU A 58 6.61 15.45 24.66
N ASP A 59 6.82 14.31 25.30
CA ASP A 59 6.94 14.19 26.75
C ASP A 59 8.14 15.02 27.29
N ALA A 60 9.25 15.01 26.54
CA ALA A 60 10.44 15.82 26.82
C ALA A 60 10.30 17.30 26.43
N ARG A 61 9.15 17.72 25.88
CA ARG A 61 8.87 19.10 25.39
C ARG A 61 9.85 19.61 24.31
N GLN A 62 10.47 18.69 23.58
CA GLN A 62 11.36 19.01 22.45
C GLN A 62 10.56 19.35 21.18
N VAL A 63 9.34 18.80 21.08
CA VAL A 63 8.39 19.08 20.00
C VAL A 63 7.06 19.50 20.63
N ARG A 64 6.27 20.31 19.92
CA ARG A 64 4.91 20.69 20.31
C ARG A 64 3.97 20.55 19.12
N LEU A 65 2.85 19.84 19.31
CA LEU A 65 1.77 19.80 18.35
C LEU A 65 0.85 21.03 18.53
N LYS A 66 0.50 21.67 17.42
CA LYS A 66 -0.39 22.83 17.39
C LYS A 66 -1.80 22.36 17.07
N HIS A 67 -2.74 22.65 17.98
CA HIS A 67 -4.15 22.38 17.77
C HIS A 67 -4.79 23.45 16.88
N GLU A 68 -5.60 23.03 15.90
CA GLU A 68 -6.42 23.87 15.03
C GLU A 68 -7.92 23.61 15.30
N PRO A 69 -8.81 24.63 15.33
CA PRO A 69 -10.22 24.43 15.68
C PRO A 69 -10.97 23.40 14.83
N SER A 70 -10.65 23.26 13.54
CA SER A 70 -11.40 22.39 12.61
C SER A 70 -10.85 20.96 12.51
N ARG A 71 -9.54 20.78 12.69
CA ARG A 71 -8.82 19.52 12.38
C ARG A 71 -7.90 19.06 13.52
N GLY A 72 -8.02 19.69 14.68
CA GLY A 72 -7.23 19.42 15.87
C GLY A 72 -5.73 19.43 15.58
N TYR A 73 -5.03 18.35 15.93
CA TYR A 73 -3.59 18.25 15.79
C TYR A 73 -3.13 17.80 14.39
N LEU A 74 -4.04 17.44 13.48
CA LEU A 74 -3.75 16.77 12.20
C LEU A 74 -2.57 17.41 11.45
N ARG A 75 -2.69 18.68 11.04
CA ARG A 75 -1.65 19.34 10.23
C ARG A 75 -0.31 19.42 10.95
N SER A 76 -0.32 19.67 12.26
CA SER A 76 0.92 19.71 13.04
C SER A 76 1.56 18.35 13.22
N LEU A 77 0.76 17.28 13.32
CA LEU A 77 1.23 15.91 13.39
C LEU A 77 1.84 15.46 12.06
N LEU A 78 1.17 15.72 10.93
CA LEU A 78 1.70 15.39 9.60
C LEU A 78 3.07 16.03 9.37
N ARG A 79 3.23 17.31 9.71
CA ARG A 79 4.55 17.98 9.63
C ARG A 79 5.59 17.40 10.59
N ALA A 80 5.20 16.98 11.78
CA ALA A 80 6.15 16.40 12.74
C ALA A 80 6.64 15.00 12.35
N LEU A 81 5.94 14.35 11.40
CA LEU A 81 6.24 13.03 10.87
C LEU A 81 6.69 13.06 9.41
N ASP A 82 6.88 14.26 8.84
CA ASP A 82 7.21 14.46 7.43
C ASP A 82 6.26 13.70 6.47
N ILE A 83 4.96 13.74 6.76
CA ILE A 83 3.92 13.16 5.92
C ILE A 83 3.39 14.22 4.95
N PRO A 84 3.55 14.03 3.62
CA PRO A 84 3.06 14.97 2.62
C PRO A 84 1.52 15.00 2.62
N VAL A 85 0.93 16.19 2.45
CA VAL A 85 -0.53 16.34 2.37
C VAL A 85 -1.06 15.71 1.07
N GLU A 86 -0.24 15.72 0.03
CA GLU A 86 -0.48 15.15 -1.28
C GLU A 86 -0.73 13.63 -1.23
N SER A 87 -0.29 12.94 -0.17
CA SER A 87 -0.59 11.52 0.07
C SER A 87 -2.05 11.23 0.44
N GLN A 88 -2.90 12.26 0.55
CA GLN A 88 -4.28 12.09 0.96
C GLN A 88 -5.02 11.12 0.05
N VAL A 89 -5.59 10.09 0.66
CA VAL A 89 -6.58 9.20 0.06
C VAL A 89 -7.83 9.15 0.92
N LEU A 90 -8.99 8.98 0.29
CA LEU A 90 -10.30 9.11 0.92
C LEU A 90 -11.08 7.81 0.82
N VAL A 91 -11.48 7.27 1.97
CA VAL A 91 -12.25 6.03 2.08
C VAL A 91 -13.62 6.32 2.69
N TYR A 92 -14.68 5.92 1.99
CA TYR A 92 -16.06 6.07 2.49
C TYR A 92 -16.69 4.75 2.95
N SER A 93 -16.01 3.62 2.71
CA SER A 93 -16.44 2.34 3.29
C SER A 93 -16.29 2.33 4.81
N LYS A 94 -17.30 1.80 5.50
CA LYS A 94 -17.39 1.73 6.96
C LYS A 94 -16.59 0.57 7.55
N THR A 95 -15.28 0.58 7.34
CA THR A 95 -14.37 -0.53 7.66
C THR A 95 -13.37 -0.21 8.79
N SER A 96 -13.62 0.84 9.60
CA SER A 96 -12.71 1.29 10.67
C SER A 96 -13.36 1.57 12.03
N LEU A 97 -12.55 1.99 13.02
CA LEU A 97 -12.98 2.35 14.37
C LEU A 97 -14.05 3.46 14.36
N ASN A 98 -13.84 4.50 13.53
CA ASN A 98 -14.75 5.63 13.38
C ASN A 98 -15.94 5.37 12.43
N ARG A 99 -16.34 4.11 12.20
CA ARG A 99 -17.40 3.75 11.23
C ARG A 99 -18.72 4.50 11.37
N LYS A 100 -19.06 5.02 12.56
CA LYS A 100 -20.26 5.82 12.80
C LYS A 100 -20.21 7.22 12.16
N LEU A 101 -19.01 7.76 11.94
CA LEU A 101 -18.77 9.07 11.34
C LEU A 101 -18.52 8.99 9.82
N ILE A 102 -18.11 7.81 9.34
CA ILE A 102 -17.74 7.59 7.94
C ILE A 102 -18.99 7.35 7.10
N SER A 103 -19.07 8.04 5.96
CA SER A 103 -20.08 7.80 4.93
C SER A 103 -19.57 8.30 3.57
N PRO A 104 -20.25 8.02 2.45
CA PRO A 104 -19.95 8.69 1.18
C PRO A 104 -19.95 10.22 1.28
N LYS A 105 -20.76 10.83 2.17
CA LYS A 105 -20.78 12.29 2.37
C LYS A 105 -19.74 12.81 3.35
N THR A 106 -19.10 11.93 4.10
CA THR A 106 -18.09 12.23 5.13
C THR A 106 -17.00 11.16 5.12
N PRO A 107 -16.22 11.03 4.01
CA PRO A 107 -15.16 10.02 3.94
C PRO A 107 -14.09 10.27 5.01
N ARG A 108 -13.42 9.19 5.41
CA ARG A 108 -12.19 9.26 6.22
C ARG A 108 -11.01 9.57 5.31
N ALA A 109 -10.20 10.54 5.69
CA ALA A 109 -8.91 10.79 5.06
C ALA A 109 -7.82 9.95 5.70
N ILE A 110 -6.90 9.45 4.87
CA ILE A 110 -5.66 8.79 5.28
C ILE A 110 -4.52 9.54 4.57
N TYR A 111 -3.51 9.93 5.35
CA TYR A 111 -2.26 10.51 4.86
C TYR A 111 -1.13 9.57 5.27
N PHE A 112 -0.11 9.43 4.43
CA PHE A 112 0.96 8.48 4.69
C PHE A 112 2.32 8.94 4.18
N ASN A 113 3.35 8.43 4.84
CA ASN A 113 4.69 8.30 4.29
C ASN A 113 5.05 6.80 4.23
N ASP A 114 6.33 6.48 4.08
CA ASP A 114 6.84 5.11 3.95
C ASP A 114 6.52 4.18 5.13
N GLN A 115 6.28 4.73 6.32
CA GLN A 115 6.20 3.96 7.56
C GLN A 115 4.93 4.24 8.37
N THR A 116 4.32 5.41 8.23
CA THR A 116 3.27 5.89 9.12
C THR A 116 2.06 6.38 8.32
N TYR A 117 0.87 5.98 8.77
CA TYR A 117 -0.43 6.33 8.23
C TYR A 117 -1.21 7.07 9.33
N VAL A 118 -1.66 8.29 9.04
CA VAL A 118 -2.48 9.09 9.93
C VAL A 118 -3.85 9.25 9.30
N SER A 119 -4.90 8.87 10.02
CA SER A 119 -6.27 9.00 9.55
C SER A 119 -7.09 9.98 10.38
N TRP A 120 -7.96 10.69 9.68
CA TRP A 120 -8.84 11.71 10.23
C TRP A 120 -10.22 11.60 9.58
N THR A 121 -11.27 11.69 10.40
CA THR A 121 -12.64 11.76 9.92
C THR A 121 -13.26 13.05 10.45
N PRO A 122 -13.98 13.84 9.64
CA PRO A 122 -14.68 15.01 10.14
C PRO A 122 -15.50 14.70 11.40
N GLY A 123 -15.28 15.47 12.47
CA GLY A 123 -15.94 15.27 13.77
C GLY A 123 -15.35 14.16 14.64
N SER A 124 -14.24 13.51 14.27
CA SER A 124 -13.60 12.51 15.13
C SER A 124 -12.97 13.15 16.36
N THR A 125 -13.09 12.48 17.51
CA THR A 125 -12.51 12.92 18.79
C THR A 125 -11.04 12.52 18.95
N ALA A 126 -10.54 11.66 18.05
CA ALA A 126 -9.15 11.23 17.98
C ALA A 126 -8.72 11.04 16.51
N LEU A 127 -7.43 11.19 16.25
CA LEU A 127 -6.79 10.64 15.05
C LEU A 127 -6.51 9.16 15.27
N GLU A 128 -6.72 8.32 14.26
CA GLU A 128 -6.26 6.93 14.27
C GLU A 128 -4.95 6.86 13.49
N ILE A 129 -3.93 6.23 14.07
CA ILE A 129 -2.58 6.21 13.53
C ILE A 129 -2.12 4.75 13.48
N SER A 130 -1.52 4.37 12.36
CA SER A 130 -0.85 3.09 12.20
C SER A 130 0.57 3.34 11.72
N THR A 131 1.54 2.60 12.24
CA THR A 131 2.95 2.80 11.91
C THR A 131 3.73 1.50 11.98
N VAL A 132 4.81 1.37 11.22
CA VAL A 132 5.65 0.17 11.23
C VAL A 132 6.76 0.29 12.26
N ASP A 133 6.79 -0.63 13.23
CA ASP A 133 7.99 -0.93 14.02
C ASP A 133 8.79 -2.06 13.33
N PRO A 134 10.11 -1.92 13.15
CA PRO A 134 10.93 -2.92 12.46
C PRO A 134 10.98 -4.30 13.12
N GLN A 135 10.68 -4.39 14.41
CA GLN A 135 10.73 -5.61 15.20
C GLN A 135 9.33 -6.14 15.53
N LYS A 136 8.28 -5.31 15.50
CA LYS A 136 6.92 -5.71 15.93
C LYS A 136 5.87 -5.65 14.81
N GLY A 137 6.22 -5.08 13.66
CA GLY A 137 5.28 -4.88 12.55
C GLY A 137 4.38 -3.67 12.76
N GLY A 138 3.12 -3.78 12.33
CA GLY A 138 2.13 -2.72 12.47
C GLY A 138 1.81 -2.42 13.94
N MET A 139 2.02 -1.17 14.34
CA MET A 139 1.72 -0.60 15.66
C MET A 139 0.59 0.41 15.50
N PHE A 140 -0.35 0.41 16.46
CA PHE A 140 -1.57 1.21 16.37
C PHE A 140 -1.70 2.17 17.55
N TYR A 141 -2.03 3.42 17.24
CA TYR A 141 -2.17 4.49 18.20
C TYR A 141 -3.42 5.32 17.92
N THR A 142 -3.89 6.01 18.94
CA THR A 142 -4.82 7.12 18.81
C THR A 142 -4.20 8.39 19.38
N LEU A 143 -4.57 9.55 18.82
CA LEU A 143 -4.24 10.86 19.38
C LEU A 143 -5.53 11.65 19.64
N PRO A 144 -5.99 11.76 20.90
CA PRO A 144 -7.12 12.60 21.27
C PRO A 144 -6.96 14.03 20.74
N GLN A 145 -8.04 14.60 20.22
CA GLN A 145 -8.07 15.93 19.61
C GLN A 145 -8.50 17.03 20.58
N SER A 146 -8.43 16.80 21.89
CA SER A 146 -8.76 17.85 22.88
C SER A 146 -7.55 18.77 23.11
N PRO A 147 -7.74 20.10 23.06
CA PRO A 147 -6.70 21.06 23.46
C PRO A 147 -6.61 21.24 24.99
N GLU A 148 -7.54 20.69 25.76
CA GLU A 148 -7.59 20.84 27.22
C GLU A 148 -6.49 20.05 27.94
N GLN A 149 -5.96 19.01 27.29
CA GLN A 149 -4.88 18.18 27.79
C GLN A 149 -3.70 18.19 26.81
N PRO A 150 -2.46 18.00 27.30
CA PRO A 150 -1.31 17.82 26.42
C PRO A 150 -1.54 16.68 25.42
N ALA A 151 -1.14 16.91 24.18
CA ALA A 151 -1.20 15.89 23.14
C ALA A 151 -0.40 14.66 23.54
N LYS A 152 -1.07 13.51 23.68
CA LYS A 152 -0.46 12.24 24.11
C LYS A 152 -0.96 11.10 23.22
N PHE A 153 -0.02 10.33 22.67
CA PHE A 153 -0.35 9.12 21.94
C PHE A 153 -0.78 8.02 22.90
N VAL A 154 -1.84 7.30 22.52
CA VAL A 154 -2.37 6.17 23.27
C VAL A 154 -2.27 4.93 22.39
N ARG A 155 -1.45 3.95 22.80
CA ARG A 155 -1.32 2.67 22.09
C ARG A 155 -2.63 1.89 22.21
N ALA A 156 -3.08 1.32 21.10
CA ALA A 156 -4.35 0.60 21.00
C ALA A 156 -4.11 -0.86 20.60
N THR A 157 -4.61 -1.81 21.40
CA THR A 157 -4.49 -3.25 21.13
C THR A 157 -5.75 -3.86 20.54
N ASN A 158 -6.91 -3.22 20.72
CA ASN A 158 -8.19 -3.64 20.11
C ASN A 158 -8.15 -3.62 18.56
N CYS A 159 -7.21 -2.90 17.95
CA CYS A 159 -6.99 -2.93 16.51
C CYS A 159 -6.52 -4.32 16.01
N LEU A 160 -5.82 -5.09 16.84
CA LEU A 160 -5.26 -6.39 16.45
C LEU A 160 -6.32 -7.41 16.05
N THR A 161 -7.55 -7.30 16.58
CA THR A 161 -8.67 -8.18 16.19
C THR A 161 -8.92 -8.17 14.67
N CYS A 162 -8.66 -7.06 14.00
CA CYS A 162 -8.78 -6.96 12.53
C CYS A 162 -7.44 -6.91 11.80
N HIS A 163 -6.37 -6.57 12.51
CA HIS A 163 -5.04 -6.37 11.94
C HIS A 163 -4.07 -7.55 12.14
N VAL A 164 -4.53 -8.63 12.77
CA VAL A 164 -3.85 -9.93 12.84
C VAL A 164 -4.79 -10.99 12.27
N THR A 165 -4.75 -11.16 10.95
CA THR A 165 -5.62 -12.10 10.23
C THR A 165 -4.83 -12.78 9.11
N THR A 166 -5.44 -13.73 8.41
CA THR A 166 -4.84 -14.33 7.21
C THR A 166 -4.49 -13.28 6.14
N ASN A 167 -5.28 -12.22 5.99
CA ASN A 167 -5.01 -11.14 5.02
C ASN A 167 -3.80 -10.28 5.38
N THR A 168 -3.36 -10.31 6.65
CA THR A 168 -2.13 -9.69 7.13
C THR A 168 -1.06 -10.74 7.43
N LEU A 169 -1.14 -11.93 6.82
CA LEU A 169 -0.15 -13.02 6.98
C LEU A 169 0.00 -13.49 8.45
N GLN A 170 -1.06 -13.33 9.23
CA GLN A 170 -1.09 -13.57 10.68
C GLN A 170 -0.03 -12.78 11.47
N VAL A 171 0.39 -11.63 10.97
CA VAL A 171 1.21 -10.64 11.70
C VAL A 171 0.43 -9.36 11.96
N PRO A 172 0.81 -8.53 12.97
CA PRO A 172 0.29 -7.18 13.10
C PRO A 172 0.63 -6.40 11.84
N GLY A 173 -0.39 -6.09 11.04
CA GLY A 173 -0.18 -5.64 9.68
C GLY A 173 -1.21 -4.65 9.18
N HIS A 174 -0.90 -4.06 8.03
CA HIS A 174 -1.75 -3.11 7.35
C HIS A 174 -2.62 -3.83 6.31
N LEU A 175 -3.77 -3.26 5.97
CA LEU A 175 -4.69 -3.87 5.03
C LEU A 175 -5.34 -2.81 4.14
N ALA A 176 -5.33 -3.07 2.84
CA ALA A 176 -6.16 -2.38 1.86
C ALA A 176 -7.27 -3.32 1.38
N ARG A 177 -8.47 -2.78 1.22
CA ARG A 177 -9.70 -3.53 0.94
C ARG A 177 -10.49 -2.81 -0.14
N SER A 178 -11.19 -3.58 -0.98
CA SER A 178 -11.98 -3.04 -2.08
C SER A 178 -13.37 -3.67 -2.06
N PHE A 179 -14.38 -2.92 -1.64
CA PHE A 179 -15.77 -3.36 -1.57
C PHE A 179 -16.68 -2.33 -2.20
N PHE A 180 -17.57 -2.73 -3.10
CA PHE A 180 -18.74 -1.89 -3.37
C PHE A 180 -19.49 -1.64 -2.08
N THR A 181 -20.16 -0.50 -1.97
CA THR A 181 -20.95 -0.17 -0.78
C THR A 181 -22.38 0.16 -1.13
N ASP A 182 -23.26 0.10 -0.15
CA ASP A 182 -24.55 0.77 -0.24
C ASP A 182 -24.39 2.31 -0.17
N HIS A 183 -25.50 3.05 -0.26
CA HIS A 183 -25.48 4.53 -0.15
C HIS A 183 -25.08 5.05 1.23
N ARG A 184 -24.99 4.18 2.24
CA ARG A 184 -24.55 4.51 3.61
C ARG A 184 -23.08 4.17 3.85
N GLY A 185 -22.39 3.62 2.86
CA GLY A 185 -20.99 3.20 2.97
C GLY A 185 -20.81 1.81 3.62
N GLU A 186 -21.88 1.04 3.84
CA GLU A 186 -21.75 -0.33 4.33
C GLU A 186 -21.24 -1.25 3.20
N PRO A 187 -20.20 -2.07 3.45
CA PRO A 187 -19.66 -2.98 2.44
C PRO A 187 -20.71 -3.98 1.94
N LEU A 188 -20.72 -4.19 0.62
CA LEU A 188 -21.52 -5.20 -0.07
C LEU A 188 -20.62 -6.38 -0.46
N ASN A 189 -20.18 -6.43 -1.72
CA ASN A 189 -19.30 -7.47 -2.26
C ASN A 189 -17.96 -6.87 -2.70
N GLY A 190 -16.88 -7.65 -2.57
CA GLY A 190 -15.54 -7.15 -2.82
C GLY A 190 -14.44 -8.12 -2.38
N ARG A 191 -13.24 -7.58 -2.21
CA ARG A 191 -12.02 -8.29 -1.80
C ARG A 191 -11.48 -7.74 -0.48
N SER A 192 -11.14 -8.68 0.40
CA SER A 192 -10.55 -8.38 1.71
C SER A 192 -9.03 -8.13 1.68
N LEU A 193 -8.40 -8.40 0.53
CA LEU A 193 -6.99 -8.21 0.28
C LEU A 193 -6.84 -7.54 -1.10
N ILE A 194 -6.21 -6.37 -1.12
CA ILE A 194 -5.76 -5.67 -2.32
C ILE A 194 -4.32 -5.22 -2.08
N ASN A 195 -3.50 -5.33 -3.11
CA ASN A 195 -2.09 -4.96 -3.13
C ASN A 195 -1.69 -4.63 -4.58
N HIS A 196 -0.39 -4.45 -4.84
CA HIS A 196 0.06 -4.10 -6.20
C HIS A 196 -0.07 -5.23 -7.24
N ASP A 197 -0.30 -6.48 -6.84
CA ASP A 197 -0.51 -7.62 -7.75
C ASP A 197 -1.98 -7.69 -8.22
N SER A 198 -2.87 -6.95 -7.54
CA SER A 198 -4.28 -6.92 -7.89
C SER A 198 -4.49 -6.11 -9.18
N PRO A 199 -5.26 -6.55 -10.18
CA PRO A 199 -5.55 -5.71 -11.35
C PRO A 199 -6.45 -4.52 -10.98
N LEU A 200 -6.29 -3.37 -11.65
CA LEU A 200 -7.02 -2.12 -11.36
C LEU A 200 -8.55 -2.33 -11.26
N ASN A 201 -9.10 -3.20 -12.10
CA ASN A 201 -10.53 -3.53 -12.13
C ASN A 201 -11.07 -4.28 -10.90
N LYS A 202 -10.22 -4.57 -9.91
CA LYS A 202 -10.58 -5.10 -8.59
C LYS A 202 -10.30 -4.13 -7.46
N ARG A 203 -9.68 -2.98 -7.72
CA ARG A 203 -9.20 -2.04 -6.70
C ARG A 203 -10.21 -0.93 -6.40
N TRP A 204 -10.08 -0.36 -5.21
CA TRP A 204 -10.69 0.90 -4.76
C TRP A 204 -12.21 0.95 -4.61
N GLY A 205 -12.90 -0.18 -4.57
CA GLY A 205 -14.29 -0.22 -4.13
C GLY A 205 -14.43 0.35 -2.72
N GLY A 206 -15.28 1.36 -2.53
CA GLY A 206 -15.46 2.00 -1.23
C GLY A 206 -14.48 3.15 -0.96
N TRP A 207 -13.72 3.56 -1.98
CA TRP A 207 -12.78 4.67 -1.97
C TRP A 207 -13.16 5.69 -3.03
N TYR A 208 -12.83 6.96 -2.75
CA TYR A 208 -12.79 7.95 -3.81
C TYR A 208 -11.45 7.86 -4.54
N VAL A 209 -11.47 8.05 -5.85
CA VAL A 209 -10.28 8.01 -6.71
C VAL A 209 -10.31 9.25 -7.60
N THR A 210 -9.24 10.03 -7.56
CA THR A 210 -9.01 11.15 -8.49
C THR A 210 -7.78 10.91 -9.35
N GLY A 211 -7.83 11.41 -10.58
CA GLY A 211 -6.78 11.23 -11.59
C GLY A 211 -7.32 10.63 -12.88
N ASP A 212 -6.43 10.46 -13.86
CA ASP A 212 -6.70 9.82 -15.14
C ASP A 212 -6.07 8.42 -15.17
N HIS A 213 -6.74 7.48 -15.83
CA HIS A 213 -6.30 6.10 -16.00
C HIS A 213 -6.71 5.53 -17.37
N GLY A 214 -7.11 6.39 -18.32
CA GLY A 214 -7.59 5.97 -19.63
C GLY A 214 -8.83 5.06 -19.54
N ASP A 215 -8.91 4.07 -20.44
CA ASP A 215 -10.01 3.10 -20.48
C ASP A 215 -9.79 1.88 -19.55
N GLN A 216 -8.96 2.03 -18.51
CA GLN A 216 -8.69 0.98 -17.51
C GLN A 216 -9.72 1.01 -16.36
N PRO A 217 -10.65 0.05 -16.25
CA PRO A 217 -11.70 0.13 -15.24
C PRO A 217 -11.17 -0.06 -13.82
N HIS A 218 -11.78 0.61 -12.85
CA HIS A 218 -11.55 0.45 -11.40
C HIS A 218 -12.86 0.55 -10.61
N MET A 219 -12.93 0.07 -9.36
CA MET A 219 -14.18 0.07 -8.57
C MET A 219 -14.41 1.36 -7.75
N GLY A 220 -13.49 2.32 -7.81
CA GLY A 220 -13.57 3.62 -7.13
C GLY A 220 -14.77 4.46 -7.55
N ASN A 221 -15.21 5.39 -6.69
CA ASN A 221 -16.32 6.34 -6.94
C ASN A 221 -17.71 5.69 -7.18
N VAL A 222 -17.83 4.36 -7.10
CA VAL A 222 -19.10 3.63 -7.28
C VAL A 222 -19.82 3.46 -5.94
N ILE A 223 -20.95 4.14 -5.78
CA ILE A 223 -21.71 4.19 -4.52
C ILE A 223 -23.13 3.68 -4.74
N GLY A 224 -23.54 2.67 -3.99
CA GLY A 224 -24.88 2.09 -4.05
C GLY A 224 -24.94 0.84 -4.93
N ALA A 225 -25.91 -0.03 -4.61
CA ALA A 225 -26.11 -1.28 -5.33
C ALA A 225 -26.51 -1.05 -6.80
N ASP A 226 -27.16 0.07 -7.11
CA ASP A 226 -27.61 0.42 -8.45
C ASP A 226 -26.43 0.82 -9.34
N ALA A 227 -25.56 1.72 -8.84
CA ALA A 227 -24.31 2.07 -9.51
C ALA A 227 -23.39 0.86 -9.67
N ALA A 228 -23.33 -0.04 -8.68
CA ALA A 228 -22.57 -1.29 -8.79
C ALA A 228 -23.12 -2.25 -9.86
N ARG A 229 -24.42 -2.21 -10.18
CA ARG A 229 -25.00 -2.96 -11.32
C ARG A 229 -24.67 -2.28 -12.64
N GLU A 230 -24.77 -0.96 -12.69
CA GLU A 230 -24.42 -0.17 -13.88
C GLU A 230 -22.95 -0.33 -14.26
N PHE A 231 -22.04 -0.29 -13.28
CA PHE A 231 -20.61 -0.53 -13.47
C PHE A 231 -20.31 -1.87 -14.18
N ARG A 232 -21.15 -2.91 -13.99
CA ARG A 232 -20.96 -4.20 -14.67
C ARG A 232 -21.26 -4.13 -16.18
N ILE A 233 -22.03 -3.12 -16.59
CA ILE A 233 -22.41 -2.87 -17.99
C ILE A 233 -21.50 -1.79 -18.59
N ALA A 234 -21.15 -0.77 -17.81
CA ALA A 234 -20.27 0.33 -18.16
C ALA A 234 -19.10 0.44 -17.16
N PRO A 235 -18.00 -0.31 -17.35
CA PRO A 235 -16.89 -0.40 -16.38
C PRO A 235 -16.08 0.89 -16.15
N LEU A 236 -16.33 1.97 -16.89
CA LEU A 236 -15.73 3.29 -16.69
C LEU A 236 -16.66 4.26 -15.93
N LEU A 237 -17.77 3.76 -15.36
CA LEU A 237 -18.67 4.58 -14.55
C LEU A 237 -17.90 5.28 -13.43
N HIS A 238 -17.90 6.63 -13.47
CA HIS A 238 -17.17 7.49 -12.53
C HIS A 238 -15.65 7.24 -12.49
N GLY A 239 -15.06 6.76 -13.59
CA GLY A 239 -13.62 6.83 -13.84
C GLY A 239 -13.18 8.24 -14.26
N ASN A 240 -11.87 8.46 -14.30
CA ASN A 240 -11.24 9.73 -14.74
C ASN A 240 -11.81 10.99 -14.05
N VAL A 241 -12.14 10.88 -12.76
CA VAL A 241 -12.68 11.98 -11.94
C VAL A 241 -11.54 12.86 -11.45
N ASN A 242 -11.64 14.18 -11.61
CA ASN A 242 -10.69 15.16 -11.08
C ASN A 242 -11.31 16.12 -10.04
N ASP A 243 -12.63 16.06 -9.86
CA ASP A 243 -13.35 16.88 -8.88
C ASP A 243 -14.33 16.05 -8.04
N LEU A 244 -14.01 15.90 -6.75
CA LEU A 244 -14.85 15.20 -5.79
C LEU A 244 -16.00 16.05 -5.21
N SER A 245 -16.08 17.34 -5.55
CA SER A 245 -17.11 18.26 -5.01
C SER A 245 -18.54 17.86 -5.38
N SER A 246 -18.69 17.13 -6.49
CA SER A 246 -19.96 16.54 -6.93
C SER A 246 -20.43 15.40 -6.01
N PHE A 247 -19.51 14.74 -5.30
CA PHE A 247 -19.81 13.62 -4.41
C PHE A 247 -20.07 14.07 -2.98
N PHE A 248 -19.26 15.00 -2.44
CA PHE A 248 -19.38 15.50 -1.07
C PHE A 248 -18.69 16.87 -0.88
N ASN A 249 -18.85 17.49 0.29
CA ASN A 249 -18.16 18.74 0.61
C ASN A 249 -16.67 18.49 0.89
N VAL A 250 -15.80 18.88 -0.04
CA VAL A 250 -14.34 18.72 0.05
C VAL A 250 -13.63 19.74 0.95
N GLN A 251 -14.28 20.86 1.29
CA GLN A 251 -13.65 21.97 2.04
C GLN A 251 -13.06 21.58 3.42
N PRO A 252 -13.65 20.63 4.17
CA PRO A 252 -13.07 20.19 5.44
C PRO A 252 -11.75 19.44 5.31
N TYR A 253 -11.33 18.97 4.13
CA TYR A 253 -10.13 18.15 3.92
C TYR A 253 -8.88 19.01 3.63
N LEU A 254 -7.68 18.45 3.77
CA LEU A 254 -6.44 19.23 3.55
C LEU A 254 -6.16 19.48 2.06
N THR A 255 -6.69 18.61 1.20
CA THR A 255 -6.70 18.69 -0.26
C THR A 255 -8.04 18.15 -0.76
N PRO A 256 -8.58 18.60 -1.92
CA PRO A 256 -9.80 18.04 -2.48
C PRO A 256 -9.60 16.68 -3.20
N HIS A 257 -8.36 16.21 -3.29
CA HIS A 257 -7.99 15.02 -4.08
C HIS A 257 -7.96 13.72 -3.24
N SER A 258 -8.06 12.59 -3.95
CA SER A 258 -7.85 11.23 -3.44
C SER A 258 -7.08 10.44 -4.50
N ASP A 259 -5.78 10.72 -4.58
CA ASP A 259 -4.97 10.49 -5.77
C ASP A 259 -4.78 9.01 -6.12
N ILE A 260 -4.97 8.68 -7.40
CA ILE A 260 -4.83 7.31 -7.93
C ILE A 260 -3.42 6.74 -7.75
N VAL A 261 -2.38 7.55 -7.94
CA VAL A 261 -0.99 7.13 -7.78
C VAL A 261 -0.68 6.93 -6.29
N ALA A 262 -1.21 7.81 -5.42
CA ALA A 262 -1.09 7.63 -3.97
C ALA A 262 -1.74 6.32 -3.50
N LEU A 263 -2.92 5.96 -4.03
CA LEU A 263 -3.57 4.68 -3.75
C LEU A 263 -2.72 3.49 -4.19
N MET A 264 -2.17 3.51 -5.41
CA MET A 264 -1.30 2.45 -5.92
C MET A 264 -0.04 2.26 -5.04
N VAL A 265 0.60 3.35 -4.62
CA VAL A 265 1.76 3.31 -3.72
C VAL A 265 1.38 2.76 -2.34
N MET A 266 0.27 3.24 -1.76
CA MET A 266 -0.21 2.80 -0.45
C MET A 266 -0.48 1.27 -0.44
N GLU A 267 -1.10 0.74 -1.49
CA GLU A 267 -1.38 -0.68 -1.64
C GLU A 267 -0.11 -1.52 -1.79
N HIS A 268 0.90 -1.00 -2.51
CA HIS A 268 2.21 -1.64 -2.59
C HIS A 268 2.85 -1.76 -1.20
N GLN A 269 3.00 -0.63 -0.48
CA GLN A 269 3.75 -0.59 0.77
C GLN A 269 3.08 -1.38 1.90
N THR A 270 1.75 -1.32 2.02
CA THR A 270 1.02 -1.96 3.13
C THR A 270 1.21 -3.48 3.14
N TYR A 271 1.17 -4.12 1.97
CA TYR A 271 1.37 -5.57 1.89
C TYR A 271 2.84 -5.98 1.99
N LEU A 272 3.77 -5.20 1.41
CA LEU A 272 5.21 -5.43 1.58
C LEU A 272 5.63 -5.38 3.05
N GLN A 273 5.11 -4.42 3.81
CA GLN A 273 5.36 -4.30 5.26
C GLN A 273 4.90 -5.54 6.03
N ASN A 274 3.80 -6.18 5.61
CA ASN A 274 3.34 -7.44 6.21
C ASN A 274 4.30 -8.59 5.89
N LEU A 275 4.77 -8.69 4.63
CA LEU A 275 5.75 -9.71 4.22
C LEU A 275 7.07 -9.56 5.00
N LEU A 276 7.57 -8.34 5.18
CA LEU A 276 8.77 -8.07 5.99
C LEU A 276 8.57 -8.46 7.46
N THR A 277 7.44 -8.10 8.04
CA THR A 277 7.11 -8.44 9.43
C THR A 277 7.03 -9.96 9.61
N ARG A 278 6.40 -10.66 8.66
CA ARG A 278 6.30 -12.13 8.66
C ARG A 278 7.68 -12.78 8.59
N LEU A 279 8.53 -12.35 7.65
CA LEU A 279 9.91 -12.85 7.54
C LEU A 279 10.73 -12.60 8.81
N ASN A 280 10.59 -11.41 9.42
CA ASN A 280 11.24 -11.07 10.69
C ASN A 280 10.85 -12.07 11.79
N TYR A 281 9.54 -12.33 11.94
CA TYR A 281 9.02 -13.24 12.96
C TYR A 281 9.46 -14.69 12.74
N GLU A 282 9.35 -15.19 11.52
CA GLU A 282 9.77 -16.56 11.18
C GLU A 282 11.25 -16.76 11.49
N THR A 283 12.09 -15.79 11.10
CA THR A 283 13.53 -15.89 11.30
C THR A 283 13.91 -15.84 12.78
N ARG A 284 13.28 -14.98 13.59
CA ARG A 284 13.55 -14.90 15.04
C ARG A 284 13.08 -16.13 15.80
N LEU A 285 12.05 -16.80 15.29
CA LEU A 285 11.56 -18.07 15.83
C LEU A 285 12.29 -19.29 15.25
N GLU A 286 13.34 -19.08 14.45
CA GLU A 286 14.12 -20.14 13.80
C GLU A 286 13.24 -21.08 12.94
N ARG A 287 12.19 -20.52 12.33
CA ARG A 287 11.30 -21.23 11.40
C ARG A 287 11.81 -21.08 9.97
N GLU A 288 11.55 -22.09 9.15
CA GLU A 288 11.63 -21.94 7.70
C GLU A 288 10.67 -20.84 7.24
N SER A 289 11.11 -19.98 6.32
CA SER A 289 10.28 -18.87 5.90
C SER A 289 9.25 -19.31 4.86
N THR A 290 7.98 -18.96 5.08
CA THR A 290 6.92 -19.21 4.11
C THR A 290 6.73 -18.05 3.12
N VAL A 291 7.41 -16.91 3.35
CA VAL A 291 7.23 -15.68 2.58
C VAL A 291 8.46 -15.21 1.82
N GLU A 292 9.65 -15.79 2.02
CA GLU A 292 10.89 -15.24 1.45
C GLU A 292 10.86 -15.20 -0.10
N GLU A 293 10.34 -16.23 -0.75
CA GLU A 293 10.12 -16.23 -2.22
C GLU A 293 9.12 -15.15 -2.65
N PHE A 294 7.97 -15.09 -1.98
CA PHE A 294 6.92 -14.11 -2.29
C PHE A 294 7.43 -12.68 -2.12
N LEU A 295 8.17 -12.42 -1.04
CA LEU A 295 8.77 -11.12 -0.78
C LEU A 295 9.78 -10.74 -1.87
N LEU A 296 10.63 -11.67 -2.33
CA LEU A 296 11.56 -11.37 -3.42
C LEU A 296 10.81 -10.95 -4.69
N ARG A 297 9.78 -11.71 -5.09
CA ARG A 297 8.97 -11.38 -6.27
C ARG A 297 8.25 -10.05 -6.13
N TYR A 298 7.68 -9.79 -4.95
CA TYR A 298 6.95 -8.57 -4.61
C TYR A 298 7.87 -7.35 -4.57
N LEU A 299 9.12 -7.50 -4.09
CA LEU A 299 10.15 -6.45 -4.16
C LEU A 299 10.46 -6.03 -5.60
N PHE A 300 10.43 -6.99 -6.54
CA PHE A 300 10.73 -6.80 -7.96
C PHE A 300 9.48 -6.56 -8.83
N PHE A 301 8.28 -6.39 -8.24
CA PHE A 301 7.04 -6.14 -8.98
C PHE A 301 6.77 -7.20 -10.08
N ILE A 302 7.17 -8.46 -9.83
CA ILE A 302 7.12 -9.52 -10.86
C ILE A 302 5.68 -9.86 -11.26
N ASP A 303 4.76 -9.77 -10.31
CA ASP A 303 3.35 -10.14 -10.46
C ASP A 303 2.45 -8.90 -10.61
N GLU A 304 3.03 -7.69 -10.78
CA GLU A 304 2.28 -6.46 -11.08
C GLU A 304 1.60 -6.58 -12.45
N PRO A 305 0.27 -6.42 -12.54
CA PRO A 305 -0.43 -6.33 -13.81
C PRO A 305 0.03 -5.08 -14.59
N PRO A 306 0.34 -5.20 -15.89
CA PRO A 306 0.77 -4.05 -16.68
C PRO A 306 -0.35 -3.01 -16.76
N LEU A 307 0.04 -1.74 -16.77
CA LEU A 307 -0.83 -0.65 -17.18
C LEU A 307 -0.99 -0.72 -18.70
N THR A 308 -2.22 -0.63 -19.19
CA THR A 308 -2.51 -0.63 -20.62
C THR A 308 -2.62 0.78 -21.19
N GLU A 309 -2.75 1.78 -20.31
CA GLU A 309 -2.76 3.21 -20.63
C GLU A 309 -2.07 3.98 -19.50
N GLU A 310 -1.67 5.22 -19.81
CA GLU A 310 -1.05 6.12 -18.85
C GLU A 310 -1.97 6.39 -17.65
N VAL A 311 -1.38 6.41 -16.46
CA VAL A 311 -2.05 6.78 -15.21
C VAL A 311 -1.46 8.10 -14.72
N PHE A 312 -2.30 9.06 -14.39
CA PHE A 312 -1.86 10.37 -13.93
C PHE A 312 -2.66 10.84 -12.71
N GLY A 313 -1.94 11.27 -11.67
CA GLY A 313 -2.50 11.89 -10.47
C GLY A 313 -2.42 13.41 -10.53
N ASP A 314 -3.48 14.10 -10.12
CA ASP A 314 -3.61 15.56 -10.18
C ASP A 314 -3.35 16.29 -8.85
N SER A 315 -3.00 15.55 -7.79
CA SER A 315 -2.81 16.09 -6.43
C SER A 315 -1.43 16.71 -6.17
N GLY A 316 -0.46 16.47 -7.07
CA GLY A 316 0.97 16.74 -6.83
C GLY A 316 1.73 15.62 -6.11
N PHE A 317 1.07 14.50 -5.80
CA PHE A 317 1.68 13.36 -5.10
C PHE A 317 2.91 12.80 -5.80
N THR A 318 2.87 12.64 -7.13
CA THR A 318 4.00 12.09 -7.92
C THR A 318 5.30 12.83 -7.64
N GLY A 319 5.28 14.16 -7.76
CA GLY A 319 6.46 15.00 -7.51
C GLY A 319 6.89 15.00 -6.04
N ALA A 320 5.93 15.05 -5.10
CA ALA A 320 6.23 14.96 -3.68
C ALA A 320 6.89 13.61 -3.33
N PHE A 321 6.38 12.51 -3.88
CA PHE A 321 6.86 11.16 -3.59
C PHE A 321 8.27 10.92 -4.13
N GLU A 322 8.55 11.31 -5.37
CA GLU A 322 9.87 11.16 -6.00
C GLU A 322 10.96 11.97 -5.26
N PHE A 323 10.60 13.17 -4.79
CA PHE A 323 11.53 14.08 -4.09
C PHE A 323 12.11 13.51 -2.77
N TYR A 324 11.37 12.68 -2.04
CA TYR A 324 11.81 12.17 -0.73
C TYR A 324 12.77 10.95 -0.80
N GLY A 325 13.11 10.47 -2.00
CA GLY A 325 13.98 9.31 -2.19
C GLY A 325 15.47 9.67 -2.27
N PRO A 326 16.38 8.76 -1.91
CA PRO A 326 17.78 8.93 -2.28
C PRO A 326 17.91 8.83 -3.81
N GLU A 327 18.79 9.66 -4.36
CA GLU A 327 19.17 9.65 -5.77
C GLU A 327 20.61 9.16 -5.89
N ASP A 328 20.90 8.46 -6.98
CA ASP A 328 22.26 8.12 -7.34
C ASP A 328 23.01 9.30 -7.97
N SER A 329 24.28 9.11 -8.31
CA SER A 329 25.11 10.13 -8.95
C SER A 329 24.60 10.63 -10.32
N HIS A 330 23.61 9.95 -10.92
CA HIS A 330 22.98 10.30 -12.19
C HIS A 330 21.56 10.87 -12.01
N GLY A 331 21.11 11.12 -10.78
CA GLY A 331 19.75 11.61 -10.49
C GLY A 331 18.66 10.55 -10.67
N ARG A 332 19.01 9.26 -10.62
CA ARG A 332 18.05 8.14 -10.68
C ARG A 332 17.66 7.71 -9.27
N SER A 333 16.40 7.30 -9.08
CA SER A 333 15.90 6.82 -7.79
C SER A 333 14.95 5.64 -7.96
N LEU A 334 14.93 4.72 -6.99
CA LEU A 334 13.91 3.65 -6.93
C LEU A 334 12.48 4.18 -6.69
N ARG A 335 12.34 5.48 -6.42
CA ARG A 335 11.05 6.15 -6.32
C ARG A 335 10.51 6.67 -7.64
N GLN A 336 11.34 6.73 -8.68
CA GLN A 336 10.92 7.28 -9.97
C GLN A 336 9.82 6.42 -10.59
N PHE A 337 8.74 7.06 -11.00
CA PHE A 337 7.60 6.38 -11.58
C PHE A 337 7.76 6.14 -13.09
N ASP A 338 7.04 5.13 -13.58
CA ASP A 338 6.84 4.88 -15.02
C ASP A 338 5.45 5.40 -15.43
N LEU A 339 4.40 4.95 -14.74
CA LEU A 339 2.96 5.27 -14.93
C LEU A 339 2.39 5.05 -16.33
N GLU A 340 3.20 4.73 -17.34
CA GLU A 340 2.76 4.39 -18.68
C GLU A 340 2.43 2.89 -18.81
N THR A 341 3.30 2.05 -18.23
CA THR A 341 3.21 0.58 -18.38
C THR A 341 3.23 -0.17 -17.05
N ARG A 342 3.64 0.50 -15.95
CA ARG A 342 3.78 -0.05 -14.60
C ARG A 342 3.89 1.08 -13.57
N LEU A 343 3.92 0.77 -12.27
CA LEU A 343 4.05 1.79 -11.23
C LEU A 343 5.44 2.46 -11.24
N PHE A 344 6.52 1.68 -11.04
CA PHE A 344 7.88 2.23 -10.92
C PHE A 344 8.74 1.99 -12.15
N LYS A 345 9.58 2.99 -12.47
CA LYS A 345 10.53 2.94 -13.58
C LYS A 345 11.58 1.85 -13.39
N TYR A 346 12.14 1.75 -12.18
CA TYR A 346 13.10 0.74 -11.79
C TYR A 346 12.43 -0.26 -10.85
N ARG A 347 12.26 -1.52 -11.30
CA ARG A 347 11.55 -2.57 -10.57
C ARG A 347 12.36 -3.14 -9.41
N LEU A 348 12.59 -2.31 -8.40
CA LEU A 348 12.98 -2.74 -7.06
C LEU A 348 12.36 -1.76 -6.08
N SER A 349 11.57 -2.26 -5.14
CA SER A 349 10.83 -1.42 -4.22
C SER A 349 11.73 -0.47 -3.42
N TYR A 350 11.36 0.81 -3.37
CA TYR A 350 11.97 1.80 -2.48
C TYR A 350 11.87 1.41 -0.99
N GLN A 351 10.99 0.48 -0.62
CA GLN A 351 10.85 0.03 0.78
C GLN A 351 12.11 -0.67 1.31
N ILE A 352 13.08 -1.01 0.45
CA ILE A 352 14.42 -1.45 0.89
C ILE A 352 15.09 -0.41 1.80
N TYR A 353 14.80 0.88 1.64
CA TYR A 353 15.41 1.94 2.44
C TYR A 353 14.79 2.07 3.84
N THR A 354 13.63 1.44 4.07
CA THR A 354 12.94 1.57 5.35
C THR A 354 13.64 0.81 6.48
N PRO A 355 13.50 1.27 7.74
CA PRO A 355 13.95 0.53 8.91
C PRO A 355 13.42 -0.91 8.98
N ALA A 356 12.20 -1.17 8.50
CA ALA A 356 11.60 -2.50 8.49
C ALA A 356 12.41 -3.51 7.66
N PHE A 357 12.95 -3.09 6.50
CA PHE A 357 13.85 -3.90 5.71
C PHE A 357 15.28 -3.90 6.30
N GLN A 358 15.79 -2.72 6.65
CA GLN A 358 17.17 -2.55 7.08
C GLN A 358 17.49 -3.23 8.42
N GLN A 359 16.50 -3.44 9.29
CA GLN A 359 16.67 -4.08 10.60
C GLN A 359 16.07 -5.50 10.65
N LEU A 360 15.84 -6.13 9.49
CA LEU A 360 15.58 -7.56 9.44
C LEU A 360 16.69 -8.34 10.17
N PRO A 361 16.39 -9.50 10.75
CA PRO A 361 17.41 -10.35 11.36
C PRO A 361 18.54 -10.63 10.38
N ALA A 362 19.79 -10.55 10.85
CA ALA A 362 20.98 -10.53 9.98
C ALA A 362 21.01 -11.68 8.96
N ALA A 363 20.62 -12.90 9.37
CA ALA A 363 20.55 -14.05 8.49
C ALA A 363 19.53 -13.87 7.34
N ALA A 364 18.33 -13.36 7.63
CA ALA A 364 17.31 -13.09 6.61
C ALA A 364 17.73 -11.95 5.68
N LYS A 365 18.26 -10.86 6.24
CA LYS A 365 18.75 -9.72 5.46
C LYS A 365 19.86 -10.14 4.49
N ALA A 366 20.82 -10.95 4.95
CA ALA A 366 21.91 -11.47 4.13
C ALA A 366 21.42 -12.38 3.00
N ARG A 367 20.46 -13.29 3.28
CA ARG A 367 19.84 -14.14 2.25
C ARG A 367 19.10 -13.31 1.21
N LEU A 368 18.25 -12.37 1.64
CA LEU A 368 17.52 -11.49 0.72
C LEU A 368 18.46 -10.67 -0.16
N TYR A 369 19.49 -10.04 0.41
CA TYR A 369 20.46 -9.29 -0.40
C TYR A 369 21.19 -10.17 -1.39
N LYS A 370 21.57 -11.40 -1.02
CA LYS A 370 22.21 -12.33 -1.95
C LYS A 370 21.28 -12.69 -3.10
N ARG A 371 19.99 -12.90 -2.82
CA ARG A 371 18.98 -13.21 -3.85
C ARG A 371 18.68 -12.01 -4.75
N ILE A 372 18.57 -10.81 -4.18
CA ILE A 372 18.48 -9.55 -4.94
C ILE A 372 19.69 -9.40 -5.87
N TRP A 373 20.90 -9.64 -5.36
CA TRP A 373 22.12 -9.62 -6.18
C TRP A 373 22.04 -10.63 -7.32
N ASN A 374 21.68 -11.89 -7.07
CA ASN A 374 21.61 -12.92 -8.12
C ASN A 374 20.61 -12.56 -9.24
N VAL A 375 19.47 -11.94 -8.90
CA VAL A 375 18.51 -11.42 -9.87
C VAL A 375 19.15 -10.34 -10.73
N LEU A 376 19.82 -9.38 -10.08
CA LEU A 376 20.35 -8.19 -10.71
C LEU A 376 21.66 -8.41 -11.50
N SER A 377 22.59 -9.23 -11.00
CA SER A 377 23.86 -9.55 -11.65
C SER A 377 23.65 -10.38 -12.92
N GLY A 378 22.54 -11.14 -12.96
CA GLY A 378 22.19 -11.99 -14.08
C GLY A 378 22.90 -13.34 -14.10
N GLU A 379 23.61 -13.70 -13.03
CA GLU A 379 24.27 -15.02 -12.90
C GLU A 379 23.23 -16.14 -12.93
N GLU A 380 22.13 -16.02 -12.18
CA GLU A 380 21.01 -16.98 -12.19
C GLU A 380 19.70 -16.29 -11.74
N PRO A 381 19.05 -15.47 -12.59
CA PRO A 381 17.89 -14.69 -12.14
C PRO A 381 16.67 -15.57 -11.81
N GLY A 382 16.60 -16.82 -12.29
CA GLY A 382 15.37 -17.60 -12.32
C GLY A 382 14.45 -17.16 -13.48
N GLN A 383 13.60 -18.07 -13.96
CA GLN A 383 12.81 -17.85 -15.18
C GLN A 383 11.89 -16.61 -15.08
N ASP A 384 11.27 -16.39 -13.92
CA ASP A 384 10.32 -15.29 -13.74
C ASP A 384 10.98 -13.90 -13.77
N PHE A 385 12.23 -13.79 -13.33
CA PHE A 385 12.96 -12.52 -13.26
C PHE A 385 13.65 -12.16 -14.58
N GLN A 386 13.65 -13.05 -15.58
CA GLN A 386 14.11 -12.74 -16.94
C GLN A 386 13.26 -11.65 -17.61
N LYS A 387 12.05 -11.39 -17.09
CA LYS A 387 11.18 -10.27 -17.49
C LYS A 387 11.76 -8.89 -17.15
N ILE A 388 12.86 -8.81 -16.37
CA ILE A 388 13.57 -7.57 -16.08
C ILE A 388 14.76 -7.43 -17.05
N PRO A 389 14.72 -6.48 -18.02
CA PRO A 389 15.79 -6.26 -18.97
C PRO A 389 17.14 -6.06 -18.28
N LEU A 390 18.21 -6.52 -18.93
CA LEU A 390 19.57 -6.38 -18.41
C LEU A 390 19.95 -4.92 -18.12
N ALA A 391 19.50 -3.98 -18.97
CA ALA A 391 19.76 -2.55 -18.78
C ALA A 391 19.13 -2.02 -17.49
N GLU A 392 17.89 -2.41 -17.19
CA GLU A 392 17.19 -2.03 -15.96
C GLU A 392 17.86 -2.64 -14.74
N ARG A 393 18.24 -3.92 -14.80
CA ARG A 393 18.97 -4.58 -13.71
C ARG A 393 20.30 -3.89 -13.39
N LYS A 394 21.06 -3.50 -14.42
CA LYS A 394 22.30 -2.72 -14.26
C LYS A 394 22.03 -1.35 -13.62
N ALA A 395 20.99 -0.64 -14.08
CA ALA A 395 20.62 0.64 -13.49
C ALA A 395 20.24 0.51 -12.01
N ILE A 396 19.47 -0.53 -11.65
CA ILE A 396 19.15 -0.81 -10.24
C ILE A 396 20.42 -1.09 -9.43
N LEU A 397 21.37 -1.89 -9.94
CA LEU A 397 22.65 -2.13 -9.24
C LEU A 397 23.42 -0.84 -8.98
N GLU A 398 23.52 0.03 -9.97
CA GLU A 398 24.20 1.33 -9.85
C GLU A 398 23.48 2.22 -8.82
N ILE A 399 22.15 2.30 -8.87
CA ILE A 399 21.36 3.04 -7.87
C ILE A 399 21.66 2.51 -6.47
N LEU A 400 21.62 1.18 -6.28
CA LEU A 400 21.89 0.58 -4.97
C LEU A 400 23.30 0.92 -4.47
N ARG A 401 24.32 0.79 -5.32
CA ARG A 401 25.73 1.08 -4.97
C ARG A 401 25.92 2.49 -4.43
N ASP A 402 25.22 3.46 -5.01
CA ASP A 402 25.34 4.87 -4.62
C ASP A 402 24.46 5.21 -3.40
N THR A 403 23.32 4.54 -3.24
CA THR A 403 22.27 4.97 -2.29
C THR A 403 22.12 4.11 -1.04
N VAL A 404 22.68 2.89 -1.01
CA VAL A 404 22.58 1.98 0.13
C VAL A 404 23.95 1.83 0.81
N PRO A 405 24.18 2.43 2.00
CA PRO A 405 25.50 2.49 2.62
C PRO A 405 26.04 1.12 3.06
N ASP A 406 25.17 0.23 3.54
CA ASP A 406 25.52 -1.06 4.13
C ASP A 406 25.37 -2.23 3.15
N LEU A 407 25.67 -2.00 1.86
CA LEU A 407 25.62 -3.08 0.87
C LEU A 407 26.72 -4.12 1.09
N PRO A 408 26.38 -5.42 0.95
CA PRO A 408 27.39 -6.48 0.95
C PRO A 408 28.47 -6.28 -0.11
N ALA A 409 29.69 -6.74 0.16
CA ALA A 409 30.85 -6.53 -0.70
C ALA A 409 30.67 -7.03 -2.14
N TYR A 410 29.89 -8.10 -2.34
CA TYR A 410 29.61 -8.64 -3.68
C TYR A 410 28.69 -7.75 -4.53
N PHE A 411 28.10 -6.69 -3.97
CA PHE A 411 27.46 -5.65 -4.77
C PHE A 411 28.45 -4.67 -5.37
N ARG A 412 29.67 -4.55 -4.83
CA ARG A 412 30.62 -3.49 -5.21
C ARG A 412 31.31 -3.75 -6.54
#